data_AF-A0A7V6N7N0-F1
#
_entry.id   AF-A0A7V6N7N0-F1
#
_cell.length_a   1.000
_cell.length_b   1.000
_cell.length_c   1.000
_cell.angle_alpha   90.00
_cell.angle_beta   90.00
_cell.angle_gamma   90.00
#
_symmetry.space_group_name_H-M   'P 1'
#
loop_
_entity.id
_entity.type
_entity.pdbx_description
1 polymer ?
#
loop_
_entity_poly.entity_id
_entity_poly.type
_entity_poly.pdbx_seq_one_letter_code
_entity_poly.pdbx_strand_id
1 'polypeptide(L)'
;MTFSTVSLLTAALQGEYAPWILTIVLAFIAMILLLYYGHLTKAQTREIESLRKELGELKPELGKLEELNKLIPELKKIAHLDHDINTPLCVVTMSLGRAKNLAQTNNDESLMTNVEDILEAVRDIGEMMKMVRVLKTSPLIPYKDKVNK
;
A
#
# COMPACT_ATOMS: atom_id res chain seq x y z
N MET A 1 -66.01 30.70 33.62
CA MET A 1 -66.00 29.38 32.95
C MET A 1 -64.62 28.73 33.09
N THR A 2 -64.23 28.32 34.29
CA THR A 2 -62.89 27.73 34.56
C THR A 2 -62.91 26.60 35.61
N PHE A 3 -64.09 26.20 36.10
CA PHE A 3 -64.20 25.27 37.23
C PHE A 3 -64.41 23.79 36.84
N SER A 4 -64.86 23.49 35.61
CA SER A 4 -65.15 22.09 35.21
C SER A 4 -63.93 21.29 34.75
N THR A 5 -62.81 21.92 34.40
CA THR A 5 -61.58 21.21 34.03
C THR A 5 -60.77 20.79 35.27
N VAL A 6 -60.87 21.55 36.36
CA VAL A 6 -60.19 21.25 37.63
C VAL A 6 -60.88 20.11 38.38
N SER A 7 -62.20 19.97 38.28
CA SER A 7 -62.95 18.89 38.94
C SER A 7 -62.73 17.51 38.32
N LEU A 8 -62.51 17.44 37.00
CA LEU A 8 -62.22 16.19 36.29
C LEU A 8 -60.80 15.68 36.59
N LEU A 9 -59.85 16.60 36.75
CA LEU A 9 -58.47 16.28 37.14
C LEU A 9 -58.38 15.77 38.59
N THR A 10 -59.22 16.32 39.49
CA THR A 10 -59.22 15.95 40.92
C THR A 10 -59.97 14.64 41.19
N ALA A 11 -61.02 14.32 40.43
CA ALA A 11 -61.72 13.03 40.53
C ALA A 11 -60.85 11.84 40.04
N ALA A 12 -60.04 12.04 38.99
CA ALA A 12 -59.09 11.03 38.53
C ALA A 12 -57.96 10.74 39.54
N LEU A 13 -57.73 11.66 40.48
CA LEU A 13 -56.70 11.56 41.53
C LEU A 13 -57.18 10.84 42.80
N GLN A 14 -58.50 10.62 42.98
CA GLN A 14 -59.08 10.02 44.21
C GLN A 14 -59.71 8.63 44.04
N GLY A 15 -59.73 8.03 42.85
CA GLY A 15 -60.32 6.70 42.65
C GLY A 15 -59.49 5.82 41.74
N GLU A 16 -59.09 4.65 42.25
CA GLU A 16 -58.69 3.34 41.64
C GLU A 16 -57.84 3.26 40.34
N TYR A 17 -57.74 4.32 39.54
CA TYR A 17 -57.05 4.39 38.26
C TYR A 17 -55.64 5.01 38.36
N ALA A 18 -55.32 5.69 39.47
CA ALA A 18 -53.99 6.22 39.77
C ALA A 18 -52.84 5.20 39.55
N PRO A 19 -52.92 3.92 39.98
CA PRO A 19 -51.87 2.95 39.72
C PRO A 19 -51.75 2.57 38.24
N TRP A 20 -52.87 2.48 37.51
CA TRP A 20 -52.88 2.14 36.08
C TRP A 20 -52.32 3.25 35.20
N ILE A 21 -52.60 4.51 35.53
CA ILE A 21 -52.00 5.66 34.83
C ILE A 21 -50.49 5.68 35.04
N LEU A 22 -50.01 5.37 36.25
CA LEU A 22 -48.58 5.32 36.56
C LEU A 22 -47.87 4.20 35.80
N THR A 23 -48.45 3.00 35.69
CA THR A 23 -47.86 1.89 34.91
C THR A 23 -47.81 2.20 33.42
N ILE A 24 -48.84 2.86 32.86
CA ILE A 24 -48.85 3.29 31.45
C ILE A 24 -47.75 4.32 31.18
N VAL A 25 -47.59 5.32 32.06
CA VAL A 25 -46.52 6.32 31.93
C VAL A 25 -45.14 5.65 32.03
N LEU A 26 -44.96 4.73 32.98
CA LEU A 26 -43.70 4.00 33.15
C LEU A 26 -43.38 3.11 31.93
N ALA A 27 -44.40 2.45 31.36
CA ALA A 27 -44.25 1.67 30.13
C ALA A 27 -43.88 2.55 28.93
N PHE A 28 -44.46 3.76 28.84
CA PHE A 28 -44.14 4.71 27.77
C PHE A 28 -42.70 5.24 27.88
N ILE A 29 -42.24 5.53 29.11
CA ILE A 29 -40.84 5.92 29.38
C ILE A 29 -39.89 4.76 29.02
N ALA A 30 -40.22 3.53 29.43
CA ALA A 30 -39.43 2.35 29.08
C ALA A 30 -39.37 2.10 27.55
N MET A 31 -40.47 2.32 26.84
CA MET A 31 -40.54 2.23 25.39
C MET A 31 -39.65 3.28 24.71
N ILE A 32 -39.69 4.53 25.16
CA ILE A 32 -38.81 5.59 24.65
C ILE A 32 -37.34 5.26 24.90
N LEU A 33 -37.01 4.76 26.09
CA LEU A 33 -35.64 4.34 26.41
C LEU A 33 -35.19 3.19 25.50
N LEU A 34 -36.02 2.17 25.27
CA LEU A 34 -35.72 1.07 24.35
C LEU A 34 -35.47 1.55 22.92
N LEU A 35 -36.28 2.49 22.43
CA LEU A 35 -36.10 3.08 21.10
C LEU A 35 -34.80 3.91 21.02
N TYR A 36 -34.50 4.68 22.07
CA TYR A 36 -33.27 5.48 22.15
C TYR A 36 -32.01 4.60 22.17
N TYR A 37 -31.97 3.59 23.03
CA TYR A 37 -30.88 2.61 23.07
C TYR A 37 -30.77 1.81 21.77
N GLY A 38 -31.90 1.44 21.15
CA GLY A 38 -31.94 0.76 19.86
C GLY A 38 -31.40 1.61 18.71
N HIS A 39 -31.65 2.92 18.72
CA HIS A 39 -31.10 3.83 17.73
C HIS A 39 -29.59 4.06 17.94
N LEU A 40 -29.16 4.25 19.19
CA LEU A 40 -27.75 4.46 19.54
C LEU A 40 -26.88 3.25 19.18
N THR A 41 -27.37 2.04 19.50
CA THR A 41 -26.69 0.78 19.16
C THR A 41 -26.58 0.56 17.65
N LYS A 42 -27.61 0.89 16.87
CA LYS A 42 -27.55 0.82 15.41
C LYS A 42 -26.54 1.80 14.80
N ALA A 43 -26.46 3.02 15.33
CA ALA A 43 -25.48 4.01 14.87
C ALA A 43 -24.05 3.52 15.12
N GLN A 44 -23.76 3.04 16.33
CA GLN A 44 -22.45 2.49 16.68
C GLN A 44 -22.11 1.22 15.87
N THR A 45 -23.09 0.35 15.62
CA THR A 45 -22.87 -0.87 14.83
C THR A 45 -22.51 -0.54 13.39
N ARG A 46 -23.14 0.48 12.80
CA ARG A 46 -22.80 0.96 11.44
C ARG A 46 -21.40 1.53 11.36
N GLU A 47 -20.98 2.30 12.37
CA GLU A 47 -19.64 2.88 12.44
C GLU A 47 -18.56 1.80 12.63
N ILE A 48 -18.82 0.80 13.48
CA ILE A 48 -17.93 -0.37 13.63
C ILE A 48 -17.85 -1.16 12.33
N GLU A 49 -18.96 -1.30 11.60
CA GLU A 49 -18.98 -2.02 10.32
C GLU A 49 -18.22 -1.26 9.23
N SER A 50 -18.33 0.08 9.14
CA SER A 50 -17.54 0.88 8.21
C SER A 50 -16.05 0.82 8.53
N LEU A 51 -15.68 0.97 9.81
CA LEU A 51 -14.29 0.84 10.27
C LEU A 51 -13.71 -0.57 9.99
N ARG A 52 -14.52 -1.62 10.12
CA ARG A 52 -14.12 -2.99 9.76
C ARG A 52 -13.92 -3.17 8.27
N LYS A 53 -14.73 -2.51 7.43
CA LYS A 53 -14.54 -2.52 5.97
C LYS A 53 -13.26 -1.81 5.57
N GLU A 54 -13.01 -0.61 6.11
CA GLU A 54 -11.76 0.12 5.88
C GLU A 54 -10.55 -0.70 6.35
N LEU A 55 -10.59 -1.33 7.52
CA LEU A 55 -9.53 -2.23 7.97
C LEU A 55 -9.36 -3.46 7.05
N GLY A 56 -10.46 -3.98 6.51
CA GLY A 56 -10.46 -5.07 5.54
C GLY A 56 -9.77 -4.71 4.23
N GLU A 57 -9.87 -3.45 3.80
CA GLU A 57 -9.25 -2.90 2.59
C GLU A 57 -7.78 -2.48 2.81
N LEU A 58 -7.43 -1.96 4.00
CA LEU A 58 -6.06 -1.58 4.33
C LEU A 58 -5.15 -2.79 4.62
N LYS A 59 -5.71 -3.90 5.13
CA LYS A 59 -4.96 -5.12 5.42
C LYS A 59 -4.25 -5.74 4.21
N PRO A 60 -4.87 -5.86 3.01
CA PRO A 60 -4.17 -6.33 1.82
C PRO A 60 -3.12 -5.33 1.31
N GLU A 61 -3.32 -4.01 1.51
CA GLU A 61 -2.29 -3.02 1.17
C GLU A 61 -1.05 -3.14 2.06
N LEU A 62 -1.24 -3.38 3.36
CA LEU A 62 -0.16 -3.69 4.29
C LEU A 62 0.61 -4.97 3.88
N GLY A 63 -0.11 -5.99 3.41
CA GLY A 63 0.52 -7.20 2.85
C GLY A 63 1.42 -6.91 1.65
N LYS A 64 0.96 -6.06 0.72
CA LYS A 64 1.77 -5.62 -0.42
C LYS A 64 2.99 -4.80 -0.01
N LEU A 65 2.87 -3.96 1.02
CA LEU A 65 4.02 -3.25 1.58
C LEU A 65 5.04 -4.20 2.21
N GLU A 66 4.60 -5.27 2.86
CA GLU A 66 5.50 -6.27 3.44
C GLU A 66 6.27 -7.05 2.35
N GLU A 67 5.61 -7.41 1.26
CA GLU A 67 6.26 -7.98 0.08
C GLU A 67 7.26 -7.01 -0.54
N LEU A 68 6.88 -5.73 -0.70
CA LEU A 68 7.78 -4.70 -1.20
C LEU A 68 9.02 -4.54 -0.30
N ASN A 69 8.84 -4.57 1.02
CA ASN A 69 9.95 -4.52 1.98
C ASN A 69 10.90 -5.72 1.86
N LYS A 70 10.41 -6.90 1.46
CA LYS A 70 11.26 -8.07 1.16
C LYS A 70 11.99 -7.92 -0.18
N LEU A 71 11.42 -7.21 -1.14
CA LEU A 71 12.02 -6.93 -2.46
C LEU A 71 13.07 -5.81 -2.43
N ILE A 72 12.93 -4.81 -1.56
CA ILE A 72 13.89 -3.71 -1.40
C ILE A 72 15.36 -4.18 -1.29
N PRO A 73 15.73 -5.16 -0.44
CA PRO A 73 17.12 -5.61 -0.35
C PRO A 73 17.62 -6.27 -1.63
N GLU A 74 16.77 -6.95 -2.40
CA GLU A 74 17.15 -7.52 -3.69
C GLU A 74 17.33 -6.45 -4.77
N LEU A 75 16.39 -5.50 -4.85
CA LEU A 75 16.51 -4.34 -5.73
C LEU A 75 17.77 -3.51 -5.43
N LYS A 76 18.16 -3.42 -4.15
CA LYS A 76 19.41 -2.78 -3.75
C LYS A 76 20.63 -3.54 -4.30
N LYS A 77 20.65 -4.88 -4.26
CA LYS A 77 21.75 -5.67 -4.86
C LYS A 77 21.84 -5.42 -6.37
N ILE A 78 20.69 -5.44 -7.06
CA ILE A 78 20.61 -5.17 -8.50
C ILE A 78 21.09 -3.75 -8.82
N ALA A 79 20.75 -2.76 -8.00
CA ALA A 79 21.22 -1.39 -8.17
C ALA A 79 22.76 -1.27 -8.04
N HIS A 80 23.43 -2.09 -7.22
CA HIS A 80 24.89 -2.08 -7.11
C HIS A 80 25.59 -2.81 -8.27
N LEU A 81 24.88 -3.68 -8.99
CA LEU A 81 25.40 -4.50 -10.08
C LEU A 81 26.06 -3.68 -11.21
N ASP A 82 25.59 -2.45 -11.44
CA ASP A 82 26.16 -1.56 -12.47
C ASP A 82 27.64 -1.22 -12.19
N HIS A 83 28.01 -1.01 -10.92
CA HIS A 83 29.42 -0.83 -10.55
C HIS A 83 30.24 -2.10 -10.83
N ASP A 84 29.68 -3.26 -10.48
CA ASP A 84 30.38 -4.54 -10.55
C ASP A 84 30.51 -5.07 -11.99
N ILE A 85 29.57 -4.75 -12.87
CA ILE A 85 29.60 -5.18 -14.28
C ILE A 85 30.46 -4.25 -15.14
N ASN A 86 30.54 -2.95 -14.86
CA ASN A 86 31.27 -2.01 -15.73
C ASN A 86 32.76 -2.36 -15.88
N THR A 87 33.40 -2.85 -14.81
CA THR A 87 34.82 -3.23 -14.83
C THR A 87 35.11 -4.42 -15.76
N PRO A 88 34.46 -5.60 -15.61
CA PRO A 88 34.65 -6.71 -16.54
C PRO A 88 34.18 -6.37 -17.96
N LEU A 89 33.11 -5.59 -18.14
CA LEU A 89 32.65 -5.17 -19.47
C LEU A 89 33.75 -4.38 -20.20
N CYS A 90 34.42 -3.45 -19.51
CA CYS A 90 35.52 -2.68 -20.06
C CYS A 90 36.69 -3.58 -20.51
N VAL A 91 37.07 -4.56 -19.68
CA VAL A 91 38.12 -5.53 -20.02
C VAL A 91 37.75 -6.37 -21.24
N VAL A 92 36.49 -6.82 -21.33
CA VAL A 92 35.98 -7.57 -22.49
C VAL A 92 36.03 -6.72 -23.74
N THR A 93 35.54 -5.47 -23.70
CA THR A 93 35.60 -4.54 -24.85
C THR A 93 37.04 -4.29 -25.30
N MET A 94 37.98 -4.10 -24.37
CA MET A 94 39.41 -3.94 -24.71
C MET A 94 40.00 -5.20 -25.36
N SER A 95 39.63 -6.38 -24.85
CA SER A 95 40.10 -7.67 -25.38
C SER A 95 39.55 -7.92 -26.78
N LEU A 96 38.27 -7.58 -27.01
CA LEU A 96 37.63 -7.64 -28.33
C LEU A 96 38.27 -6.66 -29.31
N GLY A 97 38.64 -5.45 -28.86
CA GLY A 97 39.38 -4.50 -29.70
C GLY A 97 40.72 -5.07 -30.19
N ARG A 98 41.44 -5.79 -29.33
CA ARG A 98 42.67 -6.49 -29.73
C ARG A 98 42.39 -7.65 -30.68
N ALA A 99 41.36 -8.45 -30.42
CA ALA A 99 40.94 -9.54 -31.30
C ALA A 99 40.54 -9.02 -32.68
N LYS A 100 39.82 -7.88 -32.74
CA LYS A 100 39.45 -7.20 -33.99
C LYS A 100 40.68 -6.82 -34.81
N ASN A 101 41.65 -6.16 -34.18
CA ASN A 101 42.89 -5.76 -34.85
C ASN A 101 43.67 -6.97 -35.38
N LEU A 102 43.69 -8.07 -34.63
CA LEU A 102 44.36 -9.30 -35.02
C LEU A 102 43.64 -9.99 -36.20
N ALA A 103 42.31 -10.03 -36.17
CA ALA A 103 41.49 -10.53 -37.26
C ALA A 103 41.68 -9.72 -38.55
N GLN A 104 41.72 -8.39 -38.45
CA GLN A 104 42.00 -7.49 -39.58
C GLN A 104 43.39 -7.72 -40.16
N THR A 105 44.40 -7.87 -39.30
CA THR A 105 45.79 -8.08 -39.75
C THR A 105 45.95 -9.41 -40.49
N ASN A 106 45.19 -10.43 -40.08
CA ASN A 106 45.25 -11.78 -40.65
C ASN A 106 44.22 -12.03 -41.75
N ASN A 107 43.38 -11.04 -42.11
CA ASN A 107 42.21 -11.21 -42.99
C ASN A 107 41.29 -12.38 -42.57
N ASP A 108 41.11 -12.57 -41.27
CA ASP A 108 40.23 -13.60 -40.72
C ASP A 108 38.80 -13.06 -40.59
N GLU A 109 38.01 -13.23 -41.66
CA GLU A 109 36.61 -12.80 -41.70
C GLU A 109 35.74 -13.51 -40.65
N SER A 110 36.02 -14.79 -40.36
CA SER A 110 35.24 -15.54 -39.36
C SER A 110 35.44 -14.98 -37.96
N LEU A 111 36.68 -14.64 -37.61
CA LEU A 111 36.98 -14.00 -36.33
C LEU A 111 36.41 -12.57 -36.27
N MET A 112 36.42 -11.82 -37.37
CA MET A 112 35.80 -10.50 -37.44
C MET A 112 34.30 -10.53 -37.12
N THR A 113 33.55 -11.42 -37.77
CA THR A 113 32.10 -11.57 -37.53
C THR A 113 31.81 -11.94 -36.08
N ASN A 114 32.56 -12.91 -35.52
CA ASN A 114 32.40 -13.30 -34.12
C ASN A 114 32.68 -12.14 -33.15
N VAL A 115 33.71 -11.33 -33.42
CA VAL A 115 34.02 -10.15 -32.59
C VAL A 115 32.92 -9.10 -32.67
N GLU A 116 32.33 -8.90 -33.84
CA GLU A 116 31.22 -7.96 -34.03
C GLU A 116 29.95 -8.42 -33.31
N ASP A 117 29.59 -9.70 -33.41
CA ASP A 117 28.45 -10.29 -32.69
C ASP A 117 28.62 -10.14 -31.16
N ILE A 118 29.82 -10.40 -30.64
CA ILE A 118 30.10 -10.24 -29.20
C ILE A 118 30.08 -8.76 -28.80
N LEU A 119 30.59 -7.85 -29.63
CA LEU A 119 30.52 -6.40 -29.34
C LEU A 119 29.07 -5.90 -29.32
N GLU A 120 28.20 -6.43 -30.19
CA GLU A 120 26.78 -6.13 -30.17
C GLU A 120 26.11 -6.63 -28.87
N ALA A 121 26.38 -7.87 -28.46
CA ALA A 121 25.88 -8.40 -27.19
C ALA A 121 26.36 -7.59 -25.98
N VAL A 122 27.63 -7.14 -25.99
CA VAL A 122 28.18 -6.26 -24.93
C VAL A 122 27.47 -4.91 -24.89
N ARG A 123 27.12 -4.35 -26.05
CA ARG A 123 26.34 -3.10 -26.13
C ARG A 123 24.94 -3.28 -25.55
N ASP A 124 24.27 -4.38 -25.87
CA ASP A 124 22.93 -4.69 -25.36
C ASP A 124 22.93 -4.85 -23.83
N ILE A 125 23.97 -5.47 -23.26
CA ILE A 125 24.18 -5.51 -21.81
C ILE A 125 24.30 -4.10 -21.23
N GLY A 126 25.05 -3.21 -21.90
CA GLY A 126 25.16 -1.80 -21.50
C GLY A 126 23.83 -1.05 -21.49
N GLU A 127 22.95 -1.29 -22.47
CA GLU A 127 21.61 -0.70 -22.52
C GLU A 127 20.69 -1.28 -21.42
N MET A 128 20.74 -2.58 -21.17
CA MET A 128 20.01 -3.21 -20.07
C MET A 128 20.42 -2.61 -18.71
N MET A 129 21.71 -2.35 -18.51
CA MET A 129 22.21 -1.70 -17.30
C MET A 129 21.72 -0.26 -17.14
N LYS A 130 21.53 0.49 -18.22
CA LYS A 130 20.94 1.83 -18.17
C LYS A 130 19.48 1.78 -17.71
N MET A 131 18.70 0.79 -18.14
CA MET A 131 17.32 0.62 -17.67
C MET A 131 17.27 0.35 -16.15
N VAL A 132 18.23 -0.42 -15.64
CA VAL A 132 18.35 -0.72 -14.21
C VAL A 132 18.78 0.51 -13.38
N ARG A 133 19.34 1.55 -14.01
CA ARG A 133 19.73 2.80 -13.34
C ARG A 133 18.57 3.53 -12.66
N VAL A 134 17.33 3.35 -13.14
CA VAL A 134 16.11 3.88 -12.49
C VAL A 134 15.99 3.40 -11.03
N LEU A 135 16.53 2.22 -10.70
CA LEU A 135 16.53 1.74 -9.31
C LEU A 135 17.43 2.58 -8.40
N LYS A 136 18.49 3.20 -8.94
CA LYS A 136 19.40 4.07 -8.16
C LYS A 136 18.78 5.43 -7.84
N THR A 137 17.84 5.90 -8.66
CA THR A 137 17.17 7.19 -8.47
C THR A 137 15.95 7.10 -7.55
N SER A 138 15.57 5.89 -7.13
CA SER A 138 14.41 5.68 -6.24
C SER A 138 14.74 6.08 -4.80
N PRO A 139 13.86 6.86 -4.12
CA PRO A 139 14.05 7.23 -2.72
C PRO A 139 14.00 6.04 -1.75
N LEU A 140 13.49 4.88 -2.20
CA LEU A 140 13.40 3.65 -1.41
C LEU A 140 14.72 2.86 -1.37
N ILE A 141 15.66 3.19 -2.26
CA ILE A 141 16.96 2.52 -2.34
C ILE A 141 18.00 3.57 -1.94
N PRO A 142 18.44 3.63 -0.67
CA PRO A 142 19.48 4.54 -0.25
C PRO A 142 20.80 4.14 -0.91
N TYR A 143 21.06 4.74 -2.06
CA TYR A 143 22.30 4.61 -2.80
C TYR A 143 23.27 5.64 -2.23
N LYS A 144 24.14 5.22 -1.30
CA LYS A 144 25.28 6.03 -0.91
C LYS A 144 26.32 5.88 -2.01
N ASP A 145 26.45 6.89 -2.86
CA ASP A 145 27.67 7.07 -3.64
C ASP A 145 28.83 7.13 -2.66
N LYS A 146 29.58 6.03 -2.53
CA LYS A 146 30.88 6.03 -1.88
C LYS A 146 31.89 6.67 -2.83
N VAL A 147 31.69 7.94 -3.18
CA VAL A 147 32.69 8.74 -3.89
C VAL A 147 32.63 10.18 -3.37
N ASN A 148 33.33 10.42 -2.26
CA ASN A 148 34.30 11.50 -2.12
C ASN A 148 34.76 11.63 -0.66
N LYS A 149 35.89 10.99 -0.36
CA LYS A 149 36.94 11.54 0.50
C LYS A 149 38.29 10.97 0.08
#